data_AF-A0A5A7PWH7-F1
#
_entry.id   AF-A0A5A7PWH7-F1
#
_cell.length_a   1.000
_cell.length_b   1.000
_cell.length_c   1.000
_cell.angle_alpha   90.00
_cell.angle_beta   90.00
_cell.angle_gamma   90.00
#
_symmetry.space_group_name_H-M   'P 1'
#
loop_
_entity.id
_entity.type
_entity.pdbx_description
1 polymer ?
#
loop_
_entity_poly.entity_id
_entity_poly.type
_entity_poly.pdbx_seq_one_letter_code
_entity_poly.pdbx_strand_id
1 'polypeptide(L)'
;DGRTGKFVIGNDSFSASLLDLPTVVESYKTYDDNVLIKTADIGQMIMVREEGDNAETGEYRHGLTPPMRDARRRRFRREPDLNPELVRRVEKDLQNIMDGGTAENIDILLFRYAS
;
A
#
# COMPACT_ATOMS: atom_id res chain seq x y z
N ASP A 1 15.08 -9.82 -9.46
CA ASP A 1 13.86 -9.00 -9.28
C ASP A 1 14.17 -7.49 -9.16
N GLY A 2 15.44 -7.08 -9.08
CA GLY A 2 15.82 -5.67 -8.93
C GLY A 2 15.64 -5.13 -7.51
N ARG A 3 15.37 -5.99 -6.53
CA ARG A 3 15.08 -5.61 -5.14
C ARG A 3 16.18 -5.96 -4.16
N THR A 4 17.30 -6.51 -4.62
CA THR A 4 18.47 -6.82 -3.79
C THR A 4 19.71 -6.13 -4.35
N GLY A 5 20.66 -5.84 -3.47
CA GLY A 5 21.90 -5.20 -3.84
C GLY A 5 22.94 -5.25 -2.72
N LYS A 6 24.08 -4.61 -2.96
CA LYS A 6 25.11 -4.38 -1.95
C LYS A 6 25.20 -2.88 -1.67
N PHE A 7 25.22 -2.53 -0.40
CA PHE A 7 25.57 -1.19 0.05
C PHE A 7 27.05 -1.19 0.43
N VAL A 8 27.83 -0.26 -0.11
CA VAL A 8 29.28 -0.18 0.12
C VAL A 8 29.61 1.18 0.71
N ILE A 9 30.34 1.17 1.83
CA ILE A 9 30.83 2.37 2.50
C ILE A 9 32.29 2.15 2.89
N GLY A 10 33.19 2.94 2.31
CA GLY A 10 34.62 2.69 2.43
C GLY A 10 35.00 1.31 1.89
N ASN A 11 35.57 0.46 2.75
CA ASN A 11 35.96 -0.91 2.42
C ASN A 11 34.90 -1.95 2.86
N ASP A 12 33.84 -1.51 3.53
CA ASP A 12 32.82 -2.40 4.08
C ASP A 12 31.69 -2.62 3.07
N SER A 13 31.17 -3.85 3.01
CA SER A 13 30.11 -4.25 2.10
C SER A 13 28.98 -4.97 2.85
N PHE A 14 27.78 -4.45 2.70
CA PHE A 14 26.59 -4.91 3.39
C PHE A 14 25.54 -5.41 2.42
N SER A 15 24.74 -6.39 2.86
CA SER A 15 23.58 -6.84 2.10
C SER A 15 22.49 -5.78 2.18
N ALA A 16 21.86 -5.47 1.04
CA ALA A 16 20.80 -4.49 0.98
C ALA A 16 19.58 -5.03 0.20
N SER A 17 18.39 -4.59 0.59
CA SER A 17 17.16 -4.87 -0.16
C SER A 17 16.23 -3.68 -0.22
N LEU A 18 15.55 -3.53 -1.35
CA LEU A 18 14.48 -2.57 -1.57
C LEU A 18 13.17 -3.13 -0.97
N LEU A 19 12.59 -2.40 -0.03
CA LEU A 19 11.32 -2.71 0.61
C LEU A 19 10.28 -1.63 0.31
N ASP A 20 9.02 -2.03 0.18
CA ASP A 20 7.91 -1.11 -0.01
C ASP A 20 7.45 -0.58 1.36
N LEU A 21 7.36 0.73 1.52
CA LEU A 21 6.85 1.32 2.75
C LEU A 21 5.32 1.18 2.80
N PRO A 22 4.74 0.92 3.98
CA PRO A 22 3.28 0.85 4.11
C PRO A 22 2.64 2.24 4.00
N THR A 23 3.42 3.30 4.19
CA THR A 23 2.99 4.71 4.14
C THR A 23 3.70 5.45 3.02
N VAL A 24 2.99 6.32 2.32
CA VAL A 24 3.60 7.32 1.43
C VAL A 24 4.21 8.42 2.28
N VAL A 25 5.47 8.76 2.01
CA VAL A 25 6.19 9.85 2.68
C VAL A 25 6.38 10.98 1.67
N GLU A 26 5.88 12.16 2.01
CA GLU A 26 6.07 13.36 1.19
C GLU A 26 7.33 14.11 1.63
N SER A 27 8.16 14.46 0.65
CA SER A 27 9.29 15.36 0.85
C SER A 27 8.92 16.78 0.47
N TYR A 28 9.39 17.73 1.27
CA TYR A 28 9.16 19.15 1.05
C TYR A 28 10.49 19.89 1.17
N LYS A 29 10.63 20.95 0.36
CA LYS A 29 11.68 21.95 0.51
C LYS A 29 11.08 23.28 0.95
N THR A 30 11.86 24.06 1.68
CA THR A 30 11.49 25.40 2.11
C THR A 30 12.73 26.26 2.26
N TYR A 31 12.55 27.57 2.20
CA TYR A 31 13.60 28.56 2.50
C TYR A 31 13.37 29.25 3.85
N ASP A 32 12.14 29.22 4.37
CA ASP A 32 11.68 30.04 5.49
C ASP A 32 10.91 29.25 6.55
N ASP A 33 10.81 27.93 6.41
CA ASP A 33 10.05 27.00 7.25
C ASP A 33 8.54 27.29 7.35
N ASN A 34 8.02 28.22 6.55
CA ASN A 34 6.60 28.54 6.48
C ASN A 34 5.98 27.99 5.21
N VAL A 35 6.61 28.25 4.07
CA VAL A 35 6.12 27.78 2.77
C VAL A 35 6.82 26.48 2.41
N LEU A 36 6.09 25.37 2.55
CA LEU A 36 6.55 24.04 2.17
C LEU A 36 6.18 23.75 0.71
N ILE A 37 7.18 23.47 -0.12
CA ILE A 37 7.00 23.10 -1.52
C ILE A 37 7.26 21.61 -1.67
N LYS A 38 6.24 20.84 -2.07
CA LYS A 38 6.36 19.40 -2.29
C LYS A 38 7.40 19.10 -3.38
N THR A 39 8.30 18.16 -3.13
CA THR A 39 9.36 17.78 -4.09
C THR A 39 9.22 16.36 -4.61
N ALA A 40 8.80 15.41 -3.77
CA ALA A 40 8.65 14.00 -4.18
C ALA A 40 7.77 13.23 -3.20
N ASP A 41 7.24 12.12 -3.69
CA ASP A 41 6.61 11.05 -2.94
C ASP A 41 7.58 9.87 -2.82
N ILE A 42 7.75 9.34 -1.61
CA ILE A 42 8.64 8.22 -1.30
C ILE A 42 7.78 7.07 -0.79
N GLY A 43 7.79 5.95 -1.52
CA GLY A 43 7.05 4.73 -1.18
C GLY A 43 7.95 3.52 -0.92
N GLN A 44 9.27 3.66 -0.98
CA GLN A 44 10.22 2.57 -0.84
C GLN A 44 11.42 2.98 0.01
N MET A 45 12.07 1.99 0.63
CA MET A 45 13.30 2.17 1.39
C MET A 45 14.34 1.10 1.03
N ILE A 46 15.62 1.46 1.09
CA ILE A 46 16.72 0.50 1.04
C ILE A 46 17.04 0.09 2.49
N MET A 47 16.84 -1.19 2.80
CA MET A 47 17.20 -1.79 4.07
C MET A 47 18.60 -2.39 3.95
N VAL A 48 19.55 -1.86 4.70
CA VAL A 48 20.92 -2.39 4.82
C VAL A 48 20.99 -3.28 6.06
N ARG A 49 21.66 -4.43 5.94
CA ARG A 49 21.69 -5.48 6.96
C ARG A 49 23.11 -5.90 7.28
N GLU A 50 23.33 -6.33 8.52
CA GLU A 50 24.56 -6.99 8.95
C GLU A 50 24.56 -8.48 8.55
N GLU A 51 25.72 -9.12 8.65
CA GLU A 51 25.82 -10.57 8.45
C GLU A 51 25.08 -11.32 9.57
N GLY A 52 24.13 -12.17 9.19
CA GLY A 52 23.30 -12.95 10.12
C GLY A 52 21.87 -12.43 10.29
N ASP A 53 21.56 -11.23 9.82
CA ASP A 53 20.19 -10.72 9.78
C ASP A 53 19.34 -11.43 8.71
N ASN A 54 18.07 -11.65 9.03
CA ASN A 54 17.13 -12.24 8.09
C ASN A 54 16.82 -11.28 6.94
N ALA A 55 16.81 -11.81 5.72
CA ALA A 55 16.36 -11.07 4.57
C ALA A 55 14.85 -10.83 4.64
N GLU A 56 14.44 -9.58 4.84
CA GLU A 56 13.07 -9.14 4.57
C GLU A 56 12.92 -8.80 3.08
N THR A 57 11.77 -9.11 2.51
CA THR A 57 11.42 -8.82 1.12
C THR A 57 9.98 -8.35 1.03
N GLY A 58 9.66 -7.62 -0.04
CA GLY A 58 8.32 -7.09 -0.27
C GLY A 58 8.02 -5.87 0.60
N GLU A 59 6.87 -5.90 1.26
CA GLU A 59 6.39 -4.76 2.05
C GLU A 59 6.95 -4.76 3.48
N TYR A 60 7.43 -3.59 3.89
CA TYR A 60 7.89 -3.35 5.24
C TYR A 60 6.72 -3.17 6.22
N ARG A 61 6.80 -3.81 7.38
CA ARG A 61 5.71 -3.81 8.37
C ARG A 61 5.50 -2.46 9.07
N HIS A 62 6.51 -1.59 9.11
CA HIS A 62 6.47 -0.34 9.85
C HIS A 62 6.54 0.88 8.92
N GLY A 63 5.93 2.00 9.32
CA GLY A 63 6.25 3.30 8.74
C GLY A 63 7.52 3.89 9.37
N LEU A 64 8.03 4.98 8.79
CA LEU A 64 9.28 5.62 9.24
C LEU A 64 9.19 6.28 10.62
N THR A 65 8.00 6.73 11.03
CA THR A 65 7.82 7.45 12.30
C THR A 65 7.40 6.49 13.43
N PRO A 66 7.81 6.73 14.69
CA PRO A 66 7.49 5.83 15.81
C PRO A 66 5.99 5.50 15.97
N PRO A 67 5.06 6.46 15.78
CA PRO A 67 3.63 6.14 15.81
C PRO A 67 3.22 5.11 14.75
N MET A 68 3.91 5.03 13.61
CA MET A 68 3.58 4.15 12.49
C MET A 68 4.19 2.74 12.60
N ARG A 69 4.65 2.34 13.80
CA ARG A 69 5.04 0.94 14.05
C ARG A 69 3.85 0.01 13.82
N ASP A 70 4.08 -1.04 13.03
CA ASP A 70 3.07 -2.01 12.57
C ASP A 70 1.85 -1.34 11.92
N ALA A 71 2.09 -0.35 11.04
CA ALA A 71 1.08 0.55 10.49
C ALA A 71 -0.16 -0.19 9.95
N ARG A 72 0.03 -1.18 9.07
CA ARG A 72 -1.08 -1.94 8.48
C ARG A 72 -1.94 -2.64 9.52
N ARG A 73 -1.31 -3.25 10.52
CA ARG A 73 -2.01 -4.02 11.55
C ARG A 73 -2.74 -3.13 12.55
N ARG A 74 -2.14 -1.98 12.90
CA ARG A 74 -2.57 -1.14 14.04
C ARG A 74 -3.35 0.11 13.65
N ARG A 75 -3.13 0.66 12.46
CA ARG A 75 -3.67 1.97 12.06
C ARG A 75 -4.49 1.94 10.79
N PHE A 76 -4.16 1.06 9.86
CA PHE A 76 -4.92 0.99 8.61
C PHE A 76 -6.21 0.22 8.85
N ARG A 77 -7.30 0.74 8.29
CA ARG A 77 -8.58 0.05 8.30
C ARG A 77 -8.42 -1.27 7.56
N ARG A 78 -8.79 -2.39 8.19
CA ARG A 78 -8.87 -3.66 7.49
C ARG A 78 -9.99 -3.59 6.47
N GLU A 79 -9.72 -4.08 5.27
CA GLU A 79 -10.79 -4.28 4.30
C GLU A 79 -11.75 -5.34 4.84
N PRO A 80 -13.06 -5.18 4.61
CA PRO A 80 -14.02 -6.21 4.98
C PRO A 80 -13.69 -7.50 4.22
N ASP A 81 -13.81 -8.64 4.90
CA ASP A 81 -13.70 -9.93 4.24
C ASP A 81 -14.89 -10.08 3.27
N LEU A 82 -14.66 -9.90 1.98
CA LEU A 82 -15.68 -10.05 0.94
C LEU A 82 -15.73 -11.50 0.46
N ASN A 83 -16.94 -12.02 0.22
CA ASN A 83 -17.11 -13.35 -0.37
C ASN A 83 -16.59 -13.32 -1.82
N PRO A 84 -15.56 -14.12 -2.17
CA PRO A 84 -14.98 -14.13 -3.52
C PRO A 84 -16.00 -14.43 -4.62
N GLU A 85 -16.99 -15.26 -4.33
CA GLU A 85 -18.05 -15.60 -5.28
C GLU A 85 -18.97 -14.40 -5.56
N LEU A 86 -19.28 -13.61 -4.54
CA LEU A 86 -20.04 -12.38 -4.70
C LEU A 86 -19.25 -11.34 -5.51
N VAL A 87 -17.97 -11.17 -5.21
CA VAL A 87 -17.09 -10.24 -5.95
C VAL A 87 -17.05 -10.61 -7.43
N ARG A 88 -16.81 -11.90 -7.74
CA ARG A 88 -16.78 -12.40 -9.11
C ARG A 88 -18.09 -12.17 -9.86
N ARG A 89 -19.24 -12.39 -9.20
CA ARG A 89 -20.56 -12.12 -9.79
C ARG A 89 -20.74 -10.63 -10.10
N VAL A 90 -20.41 -9.77 -9.15
CA VAL A 90 -20.50 -8.30 -9.32
C VAL A 90 -19.56 -7.83 -10.43
N GLU A 91 -18.32 -8.30 -10.48
CA GLU A 91 -17.37 -7.97 -11.55
C GLU A 91 -17.88 -8.38 -12.93
N LYS A 92 -18.45 -9.57 -13.05
CA LYS A 92 -19.05 -10.06 -14.29
C LYS A 92 -20.25 -9.20 -14.72
N ASP A 93 -21.13 -8.87 -13.78
CA ASP A 93 -22.30 -8.04 -14.06
C ASP A 93 -21.88 -6.62 -14.49
N LEU A 94 -20.86 -6.04 -13.85
CA LEU A 94 -20.29 -4.74 -14.25
C LEU A 94 -19.68 -4.80 -15.66
N GLN A 95 -18.93 -5.85 -15.98
CA GLN A 95 -18.37 -6.03 -17.32
C GLN A 95 -19.47 -6.11 -18.39
N ASN A 96 -20.51 -6.91 -18.13
CA ASN A 96 -21.66 -7.02 -19.02
C ASN A 96 -22.36 -5.67 -19.27
N ILE A 97 -22.52 -4.85 -18.23
CA ILE A 97 -23.12 -3.51 -18.34
C ILE A 97 -22.22 -2.58 -19.16
N MET A 98 -20.91 -2.59 -18.91
CA MET A 98 -19.95 -1.78 -19.68
C MET A 98 -19.97 -2.14 -21.17
N ASP A 99 -20.19 -3.42 -21.49
CA ASP A 99 -20.30 -3.92 -22.87
C ASP A 99 -21.70 -3.68 -23.51
N GLY A 100 -22.57 -2.91 -22.84
CA GLY A 100 -23.91 -2.55 -23.34
C GLY A 100 -24.99 -3.61 -23.11
N GLY A 101 -24.69 -4.64 -22.30
CA GLY A 101 -25.64 -5.64 -21.84
C GLY A 101 -26.58 -5.12 -20.74
N THR A 102 -27.55 -5.96 -20.36
CA THR A 102 -28.48 -5.66 -19.25
C THR A 102 -28.06 -6.41 -17.99
N ALA A 103 -28.24 -5.80 -16.81
CA ALA A 103 -27.92 -6.44 -15.53
C ALA A 103 -28.85 -7.64 -15.29
N GLU A 104 -28.29 -8.82 -15.03
CA GLU A 104 -29.08 -10.07 -14.98
C GLU A 104 -29.90 -10.23 -13.69
N ASN A 105 -29.68 -9.43 -12.63
CA ASN A 105 -30.49 -9.46 -11.40
C ASN A 105 -30.55 -8.08 -10.71
N ILE A 106 -31.65 -7.35 -10.87
CA ILE A 106 -31.98 -6.18 -10.06
C ILE A 106 -32.92 -6.64 -8.94
N ASP A 107 -32.38 -6.96 -7.76
CA ASP A 107 -33.20 -7.03 -6.56
C ASP A 107 -33.57 -5.59 -6.16
N ILE A 108 -34.74 -5.14 -6.61
CA ILE A 108 -35.32 -3.87 -6.17
C ILE A 108 -35.68 -4.04 -4.70
N LEU A 109 -34.76 -3.69 -3.80
CA LEU A 109 -35.08 -3.45 -2.40
C LEU A 109 -35.96 -2.19 -2.33
N LEU A 110 -37.26 -2.38 -2.54
CA LEU A 110 -38.29 -1.43 -2.14
C LEU A 110 -38.21 -1.31 -0.62
N PHE A 111 -37.44 -0.34 -0.14
CA PHE A 111 -37.60 0.18 1.22
C PHE A 111 -39.02 0.74 1.31
N ARG A 112 -39.97 -0.13 1.71
CA ARG A 112 -41.28 0.29 2.18
C ARG A 112 -41.07 1.09 3.46
N TYR A 113 -41.05 2.41 3.34
CA TYR A 113 -41.52 3.26 4.43
C TYR A 113 -43.03 3.00 4.57
N ALA A 114 -43.39 2.10 5.48
CA ALA A 114 -44.75 2.02 6.00
C ALA A 114 -44.80 2.86 7.28
N SER A 115 -45.61 3.92 7.22
CA SER A 115 -46.09 4.68 8.37
C SER A 115 -47.11 3.86 9.18
#